data_AF-A0A0M0WXB2-F1
#
_entry.id   AF-A0A0M0WXB2-F1
#
_cell.length_a   1.000
_cell.length_b   1.000
_cell.length_c   1.000
_cell.angle_alpha   90.00
_cell.angle_beta   90.00
_cell.angle_gamma   90.00
#
_symmetry.space_group_name_H-M   'P 1'
#
loop_
_entity.id
_entity.type
_entity.pdbx_description
1 polymer ?
#
loop_
_entity_poly.entity_id
_entity_poly.type
_entity_poly.pdbx_seq_one_letter_code
_entity_poly.pdbx_strand_id
1 'polypeptide(L)'
;MINGEDRSVLYEFIKLDMAIRSLQQDYSSLEKLKMSKIYIHIVEDLLKNIRHDFYNKRRVLAKKNIAVVKWVKIDEYFSDVIIKTAGEDEVLRYANQALKAQVEELIHSRLNKCV
;
A
#
# COMPACT_ATOMS: atom_id res chain seq x y z
N MET A 1 8.18 -14.18 -15.15
CA MET A 1 9.22 -13.15 -14.90
C MET A 1 8.64 -11.77 -15.15
N ILE A 2 8.45 -11.00 -14.10
CA ILE A 2 7.96 -9.62 -14.15
C ILE A 2 9.05 -8.72 -14.75
N ASN A 3 8.74 -7.98 -15.82
CA ASN A 3 9.69 -7.05 -16.44
C ASN A 3 9.91 -5.80 -15.55
N GLY A 4 10.90 -4.97 -15.88
CA GLY A 4 11.28 -3.80 -15.07
C GLY A 4 10.14 -2.78 -14.88
N GLU A 5 9.36 -2.51 -15.92
CA GLU A 5 8.23 -1.58 -15.85
C GLU A 5 7.13 -2.11 -14.93
N ASP A 6 6.77 -3.38 -15.08
CA ASP A 6 5.76 -4.04 -14.26
C ASP A 6 6.17 -4.17 -12.81
N ARG A 7 7.48 -4.36 -12.56
CA ARG A 7 8.04 -4.37 -11.21
C ARG A 7 7.92 -3.01 -10.54
N SER A 8 8.12 -1.92 -11.28
CA SER A 8 7.92 -0.56 -10.78
C SER A 8 6.44 -0.30 -10.44
N VAL A 9 5.52 -0.64 -11.35
CA VAL A 9 4.07 -0.52 -11.13
C VAL A 9 3.61 -1.37 -9.94
N LEU A 10 4.15 -2.59 -9.81
CA LEU A 10 3.85 -3.49 -8.70
C LEU A 10 4.36 -2.93 -7.36
N TYR A 11 5.57 -2.37 -7.35
CA TYR A 11 6.12 -1.75 -6.15
C TYR A 11 5.28 -0.55 -5.70
N GLU A 12 4.88 0.33 -6.62
CA GLU A 12 3.96 1.42 -6.32
C GLU A 12 2.62 0.91 -5.78
N PHE A 13 2.07 -0.13 -6.40
CA PHE A 13 0.84 -0.77 -5.94
C PHE A 13 0.97 -1.31 -4.50
N ILE A 14 2.09 -1.96 -4.18
CA ILE A 14 2.37 -2.46 -2.83
C ILE A 14 2.43 -1.32 -1.81
N LYS A 15 3.08 -0.20 -2.14
CA LYS A 15 3.11 0.98 -1.26
C LYS A 15 1.71 1.54 -1.01
N LEU A 16 0.88 1.62 -2.05
CA LEU A 16 -0.52 2.06 -1.94
C LEU A 16 -1.36 1.11 -1.08
N ASP A 17 -1.22 -0.21 -1.26
CA ASP A 17 -1.92 -1.21 -0.45
C ASP A 17 -1.55 -1.06 1.04
N MET A 18 -0.26 -0.93 1.33
CA MET A 18 0.23 -0.76 2.71
C MET A 18 -0.21 0.55 3.33
N ALA A 19 -0.23 1.64 2.56
CA ALA A 19 -0.74 2.92 3.04
C ALA A 19 -2.23 2.81 3.43
N ILE A 20 -3.05 2.18 2.60
CA ILE A 20 -4.47 1.97 2.89
C ILE A 20 -4.63 1.13 4.15
N ARG A 21 -3.96 -0.02 4.26
CA ARG A 21 -4.06 -0.89 5.44
C ARG A 21 -3.64 -0.19 6.72
N SER A 22 -2.54 0.56 6.69
CA SER A 22 -2.02 1.27 7.85
C SER A 22 -3.02 2.34 8.33
N LEU A 23 -3.49 3.19 7.41
CA LEU A 23 -4.47 4.24 7.73
C LEU A 23 -5.80 3.65 8.25
N GLN A 24 -6.24 2.52 7.69
CA GLN A 24 -7.45 1.84 8.16
C GLN A 24 -7.28 1.19 9.53
N GLN A 25 -6.11 0.60 9.80
CA GLN A 25 -5.81 0.02 11.11
C GLN A 25 -5.83 1.10 12.20
N ASP A 26 -5.23 2.25 11.93
CA ASP A 26 -5.16 3.37 12.87
C ASP A 26 -6.50 4.09 13.06
N TYR A 27 -7.42 3.96 12.10
CA TYR A 27 -8.73 4.61 12.12
C TYR A 27 -9.49 4.39 13.43
N SER A 28 -9.52 3.15 13.93
CA SER A 28 -10.19 2.80 15.20
C SER A 28 -9.57 3.47 16.43
N SER A 29 -8.29 3.84 16.36
CA SER A 29 -7.60 4.57 17.44
C SER A 29 -7.89 6.07 17.39
N LEU A 30 -8.14 6.63 16.20
CA LEU A 30 -8.47 8.05 16.02
C LEU A 30 -9.81 8.44 16.66
N GLU A 31 -10.77 7.51 16.68
CA GLU A 31 -12.07 7.72 17.32
C GLU A 31 -11.96 8.04 18.82
N LYS A 32 -10.88 7.59 19.47
CA LYS A 32 -10.63 7.81 20.90
C LYS A 32 -10.07 9.20 21.21
N LEU A 33 -9.71 9.99 20.19
CA LEU A 33 -9.12 11.32 20.37
C LEU A 33 -10.19 12.38 20.67
N LYS A 34 -9.82 13.38 21.48
CA LYS A 34 -10.71 14.50 21.87
C LYS A 34 -11.30 15.26 20.66
N MET A 35 -10.52 15.39 19.59
CA MET A 35 -10.92 16.07 18.33
C MET A 35 -11.05 15.07 17.17
N SER A 36 -11.51 13.85 17.44
CA SER A 36 -11.58 12.73 16.49
C SER A 36 -12.17 13.10 15.13
N LYS A 37 -13.25 13.89 15.09
CA LYS A 37 -13.90 14.31 13.84
C LYS A 37 -12.95 14.99 12.83
N ILE A 38 -12.02 15.83 13.31
CA ILE A 38 -11.08 16.54 12.43
C ILE A 38 -10.08 15.54 11.84
N TYR A 39 -9.49 14.69 12.70
CA TYR A 39 -8.50 13.71 12.26
C TYR A 39 -9.11 12.64 11.33
N ILE A 40 -10.32 12.19 11.63
CA ILE A 40 -11.07 11.25 10.80
C ILE A 40 -11.27 11.84 9.41
N HIS A 41 -11.72 13.09 9.30
CA HIS A 41 -11.94 13.73 8.00
C HIS A 41 -10.67 13.80 7.15
N ILE A 42 -9.53 14.16 7.76
CA ILE A 42 -8.22 14.18 7.07
C ILE A 42 -7.86 12.78 6.55
N VAL A 43 -8.08 11.74 7.36
CA VAL A 43 -7.78 10.34 6.98
C VAL A 43 -8.73 9.83 5.91
N GLU A 44 -10.02 10.19 5.95
CA GLU A 44 -10.99 9.83 4.91
C GLU A 44 -10.60 10.41 3.55
N ASP A 45 -10.20 11.68 3.51
CA ASP A 45 -9.75 12.34 2.28
C ASP A 45 -8.45 11.73 1.74
N LEU A 46 -7.50 11.42 2.63
CA LEU A 46 -6.31 10.68 2.24
C LEU A 46 -6.64 9.31 1.65
N LEU A 47 -7.50 8.54 2.32
CA LEU A 47 -7.91 7.22 1.86
C LEU A 47 -8.60 7.31 0.49
N LYS A 48 -9.45 8.32 0.28
CA LYS A 48 -10.12 8.55 -1.01
C LYS A 48 -9.10 8.78 -2.13
N ASN A 49 -8.10 9.63 -1.90
CA ASN A 49 -7.06 9.94 -2.88
C ASN A 49 -6.16 8.72 -3.16
N ILE A 50 -5.71 8.01 -2.12
CA ILE A 50 -4.84 6.83 -2.24
C ILE A 50 -5.59 5.69 -2.94
N ARG A 51 -6.87 5.47 -2.63
CA ARG A 51 -7.69 4.42 -3.25
C ARG A 51 -7.86 4.61 -4.75
N HIS A 52 -7.96 5.86 -5.23
CA HIS A 52 -8.04 6.13 -6.67
C HIS A 52 -6.82 5.57 -7.40
N ASP A 53 -5.61 5.93 -6.95
CA ASP A 53 -4.36 5.46 -7.54
C ASP A 53 -4.18 3.95 -7.36
N PHE A 54 -4.55 3.41 -6.20
CA PHE A 54 -4.53 1.97 -5.94
C PHE A 54 -5.36 1.21 -6.99
N TYR A 55 -6.59 1.63 -7.25
CA TYR A 55 -7.45 0.96 -8.24
C TYR A 55 -6.92 1.07 -9.66
N ASN A 56 -6.32 2.21 -10.02
CA ASN A 56 -5.69 2.40 -11.32
C ASN A 56 -4.52 1.42 -11.50
N LYS A 57 -3.59 1.35 -10.54
CA LYS A 57 -2.44 0.43 -10.59
C LYS A 57 -2.89 -1.03 -10.56
N ARG A 58 -3.87 -1.38 -9.73
CA ARG A 58 -4.47 -2.72 -9.70
C ARG A 58 -5.01 -3.14 -11.06
N ARG A 59 -5.69 -2.23 -11.77
CA ARG A 59 -6.25 -2.51 -13.11
C ARG A 59 -5.15 -2.71 -14.14
N VAL A 60 -4.06 -1.95 -14.07
CA VAL A 60 -2.90 -2.13 -14.95
C VAL A 60 -2.25 -3.50 -14.74
N LEU A 61 -2.00 -3.88 -13.49
CA LEU A 61 -1.42 -5.19 -13.15
C LEU A 61 -2.33 -6.36 -13.56
N ALA A 62 -3.64 -6.24 -13.29
CA ALA A 62 -4.62 -7.27 -13.63
C ALA A 62 -4.71 -7.53 -15.14
N LYS A 63 -4.59 -6.49 -15.99
CA LYS A 63 -4.52 -6.65 -17.46
C LYS A 63 -3.34 -7.51 -17.91
N LYS A 64 -2.28 -7.58 -17.10
CA LYS A 64 -1.07 -8.37 -17.35
C LYS A 64 -1.06 -9.69 -16.56
N ASN A 65 -2.20 -10.06 -15.95
CA ASN A 65 -2.34 -11.22 -15.07
C ASN A 65 -1.35 -11.21 -13.89
N ILE A 66 -1.01 -10.02 -13.37
CA ILE A 66 -0.18 -9.84 -12.18
C ILE A 66 -1.08 -9.46 -11.01
N ALA A 67 -0.95 -10.17 -9.87
CA ALA A 67 -1.72 -9.87 -8.68
C ALA A 67 -0.92 -10.16 -7.40
N VAL A 68 -1.03 -9.29 -6.39
CA VAL A 68 -0.60 -9.59 -5.03
C VAL A 68 -1.62 -10.53 -4.39
N VAL A 69 -1.18 -11.71 -3.97
CA VAL A 69 -2.04 -12.76 -3.41
C VAL A 69 -2.03 -12.75 -1.89
N LYS A 70 -0.83 -12.68 -1.29
CA LYS A 70 -0.68 -12.89 0.15
C LYS A 70 0.55 -12.18 0.69
N TRP A 71 0.39 -11.64 1.90
CA TRP A 71 1.48 -11.20 2.77
C TRP A 71 1.79 -12.31 3.78
N VAL A 72 3.06 -12.65 3.92
CA VAL A 72 3.55 -13.64 4.86
C VAL A 72 4.60 -12.98 5.73
N LYS A 73 4.29 -12.81 7.01
CA LYS A 73 5.29 -12.37 8.00
C LYS A 73 6.32 -13.49 8.13
N ILE A 74 7.60 -13.16 7.92
CA ILE A 74 8.70 -14.09 8.10
C ILE A 74 9.24 -13.98 9.52
N ASP A 75 9.56 -12.76 9.93
CA ASP A 75 10.02 -12.43 11.28
C ASP A 75 9.64 -10.98 11.62
N GLU A 76 10.31 -10.39 12.60
CA GLU A 76 10.08 -9.00 13.03
C GLU A 76 10.55 -7.96 12.00
N TYR A 77 11.52 -8.32 11.16
CA TYR A 77 12.20 -7.42 10.23
C TYR A 77 11.77 -7.61 8.77
N PHE A 78 11.26 -8.78 8.40
CA PHE A 78 10.95 -9.12 7.02
C PHE A 78 9.54 -9.68 6.81
N SER A 79 8.97 -9.35 5.66
CA SER A 79 7.72 -9.91 5.15
C SER A 79 7.87 -10.29 3.68
N ASP A 80 7.30 -11.44 3.31
CA ASP A 80 7.21 -11.90 1.93
C ASP A 80 5.85 -11.55 1.33
N VAL A 81 5.87 -11.14 0.06
CA VAL A 81 4.69 -10.87 -0.75
C VAL A 81 4.65 -11.86 -1.90
N ILE A 82 3.63 -12.70 -1.91
CA ILE A 82 3.39 -13.67 -2.96
C ILE A 82 2.67 -12.98 -4.11
N ILE A 83 3.28 -13.01 -5.29
CA ILE A 83 2.80 -12.40 -6.51
C ILE A 83 2.42 -13.49 -7.50
N LYS A 84 1.16 -13.54 -7.87
CA LYS A 84 0.71 -14.38 -8.98
C LYS A 84 1.02 -13.69 -10.29
N THR A 85 1.58 -14.43 -11.24
CA THR A 85 1.81 -13.96 -12.60
C THR A 85 1.16 -14.90 -13.63
N ALA A 86 1.24 -14.56 -14.92
CA ALA A 86 0.81 -15.47 -15.99
C ALA A 86 1.69 -16.74 -16.10
N GLY A 87 2.92 -16.66 -15.60
CA GLY A 87 3.86 -17.78 -15.54
C GLY A 87 3.96 -18.32 -14.13
N GLU A 88 5.17 -18.38 -13.61
CA GLU A 88 5.43 -18.81 -12.23
C GLU A 88 5.11 -17.68 -11.23
N ASP A 89 4.60 -18.08 -10.08
CA ASP A 89 4.40 -17.17 -8.96
C ASP A 89 5.76 -16.69 -8.44
N GLU A 90 5.87 -15.39 -8.15
CA GLU A 90 7.08 -14.77 -7.63
C GLU A 90 6.91 -14.41 -6.15
N VAL A 91 7.98 -14.52 -5.37
CA VAL A 91 8.00 -14.10 -3.97
C VAL A 91 8.95 -12.91 -3.82
N LEU A 92 8.41 -11.81 -3.33
CA LEU A 92 9.18 -10.59 -3.06
C LEU A 92 9.34 -10.40 -1.55
N ARG A 93 10.59 -10.39 -1.08
CA ARG A 93 10.92 -10.11 0.32
C ARG A 93 11.13 -8.63 0.54
N TYR A 94 10.47 -8.08 1.54
CA TYR A 94 10.60 -6.69 1.96
C TYR A 94 11.13 -6.58 3.39
N ALA A 95 12.07 -5.67 3.59
CA ALA A 95 12.41 -5.20 4.93
C ALA A 95 11.28 -4.29 5.44
N ASN A 96 10.67 -4.66 6.56
CA ASN A 96 9.50 -4.01 7.15
C ASN A 96 9.78 -2.52 7.42
N GLN A 97 10.96 -2.18 7.95
CA GLN A 97 11.33 -0.80 8.27
C GLN A 97 11.48 0.07 7.01
N ALA A 98 12.10 -0.45 5.95
CA ALA A 98 12.26 0.27 4.69
C ALA A 98 10.91 0.48 3.99
N LEU A 99 10.07 -0.56 3.99
CA LEU A 99 8.71 -0.47 3.43
C LEU A 99 7.87 0.55 4.21
N LYS A 100 7.94 0.55 5.55
CA LYS A 100 7.28 1.52 6.39
C LYS A 100 7.70 2.96 6.06
N ALA A 101 9.00 3.24 6.00
CA ALA A 101 9.50 4.57 5.66
C ALA A 101 8.99 5.07 4.30
N GLN A 102 8.95 4.17 3.30
CA GLN A 102 8.45 4.48 1.97
C GLN A 102 6.93 4.71 1.93
N VAL A 103 6.17 4.06 2.81
CA VAL A 103 4.74 4.28 2.98
C VAL A 103 4.47 5.61 3.69
N GLU A 104 5.24 5.95 4.71
CA GLU A 104 5.16 7.25 5.40
C GLU A 104 5.45 8.41 4.44
N GLU A 105 6.51 8.31 3.64
CA GLU A 105 6.84 9.29 2.60
C GLU A 105 5.70 9.45 1.58
N LEU A 106 5.10 8.35 1.15
CA LEU A 106 3.93 8.36 0.27
C LEU A 106 2.77 9.11 0.92
N ILE A 107 2.40 8.79 2.16
CA ILE A 107 1.28 9.44 2.87
C ILE A 107 1.56 10.95 3.05
N HIS A 108 2.77 11.33 3.46
CA HIS A 108 3.16 12.74 3.56
C HIS A 108 3.03 13.48 2.23
N SER A 109 3.47 12.88 1.12
CA SER A 109 3.34 13.48 -0.21
C SER A 109 1.87 13.71 -0.63
N ARG A 110 0.93 12.90 -0.12
CA ARG A 110 -0.51 13.03 -0.39
C ARG A 110 -1.18 14.04 0.53
N LEU A 111 -0.77 14.09 1.80
CA LEU A 111 -1.23 15.10 2.75
C LEU A 111 -0.97 16.51 2.23
N ASN A 112 0.23 16.78 1.72
CA ASN A 112 0.60 18.09 1.14
C ASN A 112 -0.19 18.47 -0.12
N LYS A 113 -0.97 17.55 -0.69
CA LYS A 113 -1.86 17.80 -1.83
C LYS A 113 -3.33 17.92 -1.42
N CYS A 114 -3.68 17.54 -0.19
CA CYS A 114 -5.05 17.58 0.33
C CYS A 114 -5.31 18.81 1.22
N VAL A 115 -4.26 19.35 1.84
CA VAL A 115 -4.27 20.56 2.67
C VAL A 115 -3.83 21.75 1.82
#